data_AF-A0A8S2XS18-F1
#
_entry.id   AF-A0A8S2XS18-F1
#
_cell.length_a   1.000
_cell.length_b   1.000
_cell.length_c   1.000
_cell.angle_alpha   90.00
_cell.angle_beta   90.00
_cell.angle_gamma   90.00
#
_symmetry.space_group_name_H-M   'P 1'
#
loop_
_entity.id
_entity.type
_entity.pdbx_description
1 polymer ?
#
loop_
_entity_poly.entity_id
_entity_poly.type
_entity_poly.pdbx_seq_one_letter_code
_entity_poly.pdbx_strand_id
1 'polypeptide(L)'
;MDDVNMIDVDIEEVQIEVTSSTTSSRIIKKKKGVFHHDSTKARCKACLKTFSVHCDGKSALDKHLTSHAHKKSMKSLNKNCSVTQFITPERELDKISAAECVLVFHGVKHGHSYRSQDCTVDLIRTIFESSSFAKSISCGETKARAIACKVLGPYFTTIIIDDLLKARFYSLSGDASNKGSCKTFPFAVQYFSEIGVSRGLIEFINDSNEIAVNIFNNICKVIDKYKFKLENLTSFGSDNTNVNFGKNHSVFQLLKEKVSHLLKGDCYCHVLHNAVHTAHDDLPIDIETILCKLYSYFSRSAKRMENLKEYFDFVQVDFQVSCFIENMTKIRWTDYKT
;
A
#
# COMPACT_ATOMS: atom_id res chain seq x y z
N MET A 1 -14.37 -43.94 -61.56
CA MET A 1 -13.70 -42.83 -60.87
C MET A 1 -14.35 -42.70 -59.52
N ASP A 2 -13.76 -43.48 -58.62
CA ASP A 2 -13.53 -43.33 -57.19
C ASP A 2 -14.67 -42.98 -56.23
N ASP A 3 -14.76 -43.92 -55.29
CA ASP A 3 -15.64 -44.06 -54.16
C ASP A 3 -15.38 -43.08 -53.01
N VAL A 4 -16.43 -43.01 -52.21
CA VAL A 4 -16.58 -42.46 -50.87
C VAL A 4 -15.57 -43.05 -49.87
N ASN A 5 -15.02 -42.24 -48.95
CA ASN A 5 -15.08 -42.50 -47.50
C ASN A 5 -14.45 -41.41 -46.63
N MET A 6 -15.05 -41.29 -45.45
CA MET A 6 -14.71 -40.42 -44.34
C MET A 6 -14.62 -41.30 -43.07
N ILE A 7 -13.83 -40.87 -42.05
CA ILE A 7 -13.81 -41.27 -40.61
C ILE A 7 -12.90 -42.49 -40.29
N ASP A 8 -12.01 -42.59 -39.28
CA ASP A 8 -11.56 -41.75 -38.14
C ASP A 8 -10.15 -42.18 -37.60
N VAL A 9 -9.38 -41.18 -37.14
CA VAL A 9 -8.67 -40.95 -35.84
C VAL A 9 -7.50 -41.83 -35.30
N ASP A 10 -6.45 -41.08 -34.89
CA ASP A 10 -5.35 -41.24 -33.91
C ASP A 10 -4.23 -42.28 -34.06
N ILE A 11 -2.99 -41.76 -34.19
CA ILE A 11 -1.87 -41.90 -33.22
C ILE A 11 -0.82 -40.81 -33.52
N GLU A 12 -0.75 -39.82 -32.62
CA GLU A 12 0.34 -38.88 -32.30
C GLU A 12 1.08 -38.18 -33.47
N GLU A 13 0.57 -36.99 -33.81
CA GLU A 13 1.16 -36.01 -34.72
C GLU A 13 2.61 -35.61 -34.36
N VAL A 14 3.56 -35.92 -35.23
CA VAL A 14 4.75 -35.09 -35.40
C VAL A 14 4.51 -34.19 -36.61
N GLN A 15 4.15 -32.93 -36.35
CA GLN A 15 4.00 -31.92 -37.39
C GLN A 15 5.33 -31.71 -38.15
N ILE A 16 5.31 -32.13 -39.41
CA ILE A 16 6.29 -31.76 -40.43
C ILE A 16 5.76 -30.49 -41.08
N GLU A 17 6.20 -29.33 -40.59
CA GLU A 17 5.93 -28.05 -41.23
C GLU A 17 6.82 -27.88 -42.46
N VAL A 18 6.17 -27.62 -43.61
CA VAL A 18 6.80 -27.06 -44.81
C VAL A 18 6.34 -25.60 -44.90
N THR A 19 7.20 -24.64 -44.56
CA THR A 19 6.85 -23.21 -44.57
C THR A 19 7.58 -22.46 -45.67
N SER A 20 6.83 -21.91 -46.63
CA SER A 20 7.24 -20.86 -47.57
C SER A 20 7.22 -19.48 -46.89
N SER A 21 8.14 -18.61 -47.30
CA SER A 21 8.50 -17.31 -46.72
C SER A 21 7.47 -16.20 -46.92
N THR A 22 7.35 -15.26 -45.96
CA THR A 22 7.65 -13.81 -46.14
C THR A 22 7.52 -12.94 -44.86
N THR A 23 8.52 -12.05 -44.71
CA THR A 23 8.56 -10.69 -44.07
C THR A 23 8.47 -10.46 -42.53
N SER A 24 9.67 -10.20 -41.97
CA SER A 24 10.13 -9.10 -41.04
C SER A 24 9.19 -8.56 -39.96
N SER A 25 9.56 -8.52 -38.66
CA SER A 25 10.65 -7.67 -38.14
C SER A 25 10.86 -7.82 -36.60
N ARG A 26 12.06 -7.39 -36.15
CA ARG A 26 12.59 -7.17 -34.78
C ARG A 26 13.51 -8.25 -34.17
N ILE A 27 14.61 -7.73 -33.64
CA ILE A 27 15.93 -8.34 -33.47
C ILE A 27 16.05 -8.89 -32.05
N ILE A 28 16.16 -10.21 -31.95
CA ILE A 28 16.94 -10.89 -30.91
C ILE A 28 18.06 -11.59 -31.67
N LYS A 29 19.34 -11.27 -31.37
CA LYS A 29 20.50 -11.91 -32.00
C LYS A 29 20.56 -13.40 -31.62
N LYS A 30 19.71 -14.24 -32.21
CA LYS A 30 19.98 -15.66 -32.37
C LYS A 30 21.00 -15.79 -33.50
N LYS A 31 22.10 -16.51 -33.28
CA LYS A 31 23.01 -16.97 -34.34
C LYS A 31 22.14 -17.53 -35.47
N LYS A 32 22.04 -16.82 -36.60
CA LYS A 32 21.42 -17.32 -37.83
C LYS A 32 22.33 -18.42 -38.35
N GLY A 33 22.07 -19.66 -37.94
CA GLY A 33 22.53 -20.83 -38.68
C GLY A 33 21.78 -20.83 -40.00
N VAL A 34 22.47 -20.56 -41.10
CA VAL A 34 21.96 -20.80 -42.44
C VAL A 34 21.74 -22.32 -42.54
N PHE A 35 20.49 -22.77 -42.47
CA PHE A 35 20.17 -24.17 -42.73
C PHE A 35 20.12 -24.35 -44.24
N HIS A 36 21.21 -24.88 -44.81
CA HIS A 36 21.15 -25.50 -46.12
C HIS A 36 20.16 -26.67 -46.03
N HIS A 37 19.08 -26.62 -46.81
CA HIS A 37 18.18 -27.75 -47.00
C HIS A 37 18.94 -28.83 -47.78
N ASP A 38 19.56 -29.75 -47.06
CA ASP A 38 20.17 -30.95 -47.62
C ASP A 38 19.08 -32.03 -47.68
N SER A 39 18.56 -32.32 -48.88
CA SER A 39 17.48 -33.31 -49.13
C SER A 39 17.86 -34.73 -48.71
N THR A 40 19.12 -34.93 -48.32
CA THR A 40 19.73 -36.22 -48.02
C THR A 40 19.89 -36.47 -46.52
N LYS A 41 19.48 -35.52 -45.66
CA LYS A 41 19.59 -35.61 -44.20
C LYS A 41 18.29 -35.21 -43.50
N ALA A 42 17.92 -35.96 -42.46
CA ALA A 42 16.79 -35.68 -41.59
C ALA A 42 17.25 -35.30 -40.18
N ARG A 43 16.55 -34.39 -39.51
CA ARG A 43 16.81 -34.01 -38.12
C ARG A 43 15.60 -34.30 -37.24
N CYS A 44 15.83 -35.04 -36.16
CA CYS A 44 14.78 -35.32 -35.18
C CYS A 44 14.64 -34.16 -34.19
N LYS A 45 13.43 -33.61 -34.04
CA LYS A 45 13.12 -32.54 -33.07
C LYS A 45 13.26 -33.00 -31.62
N ALA A 46 12.90 -34.25 -31.31
CA ALA A 46 13.00 -34.81 -29.96
C ALA A 46 14.45 -35.13 -29.53
N CYS A 47 15.27 -35.66 -30.45
CA CYS A 47 16.66 -36.02 -30.15
C CYS A 47 17.66 -34.89 -30.43
N LEU A 48 17.25 -33.87 -31.19
CA LEU A 48 18.09 -32.83 -31.79
C LEU A 48 19.25 -33.35 -32.67
N LYS A 49 19.23 -34.62 -33.07
CA LYS A 49 20.25 -35.28 -33.90
C LYS A 49 19.88 -35.26 -35.38
N THR A 50 20.87 -35.04 -36.22
CA THR A 50 20.77 -35.15 -37.69
C THR A 50 21.35 -36.48 -38.15
N PHE A 51 20.67 -37.17 -39.06
CA PHE A 51 21.10 -38.43 -39.65
C PHE A 51 20.83 -38.45 -41.16
N SER A 52 21.56 -39.27 -41.91
CA SER A 52 21.42 -39.37 -43.36
C SER A 52 20.21 -40.22 -43.73
N VAL A 53 19.44 -39.77 -44.72
CA VAL A 53 18.34 -40.50 -45.37
C VAL A 53 18.63 -40.78 -46.85
N HIS A 54 19.81 -40.38 -47.36
CA HIS A 54 20.21 -40.47 -48.77
C HIS A 54 19.97 -41.84 -49.42
N CYS A 55 20.32 -42.93 -48.71
CA CYS A 55 20.29 -44.28 -49.27
C CYS A 55 19.15 -45.14 -48.69
N ASP A 56 18.82 -44.94 -47.42
CA ASP A 56 17.92 -45.82 -46.66
C ASP A 56 16.50 -45.23 -46.53
N GLY A 57 16.28 -43.97 -46.92
CA GLY A 57 14.97 -43.31 -46.92
C GLY A 57 14.18 -43.53 -45.62
N LYS A 58 12.98 -44.12 -45.76
CA LYS A 58 12.07 -44.45 -44.64
C LYS A 58 12.69 -45.41 -43.62
N SER A 59 13.52 -46.36 -44.07
CA SER A 59 14.18 -47.33 -43.18
C SER A 59 15.14 -46.64 -42.20
N ALA A 60 15.82 -45.57 -42.61
CA ALA A 60 16.65 -44.77 -41.70
C ALA A 60 15.81 -44.06 -40.63
N LEU A 61 14.59 -43.64 -40.98
CA LEU A 61 13.64 -43.04 -40.05
C LEU A 61 13.17 -44.07 -39.02
N ASP A 62 12.77 -45.26 -39.47
CA ASP A 62 12.29 -46.34 -38.59
C ASP A 62 13.40 -46.84 -37.65
N LYS A 63 14.64 -46.98 -38.15
CA LYS A 63 15.82 -47.29 -37.31
C LYS A 63 16.06 -46.20 -36.25
N HIS A 64 15.88 -44.93 -36.60
CA HIS A 64 16.00 -43.82 -35.64
C HIS A 64 14.91 -43.87 -34.58
N LEU A 65 13.64 -44.03 -34.98
CA LEU A 65 12.47 -44.06 -34.08
C LEU A 65 12.53 -45.25 -33.10
N THR A 66 13.00 -46.41 -33.58
CA THR A 66 13.14 -47.61 -32.75
C THR A 66 14.40 -47.60 -31.88
N SER A 67 15.35 -46.70 -32.14
CA SER A 67 16.62 -46.63 -31.41
C SER A 67 16.43 -46.33 -29.92
N HIS A 68 17.29 -46.94 -29.10
CA HIS A 68 17.28 -46.71 -27.65
C HIS A 68 17.51 -45.24 -27.29
N ALA A 69 18.33 -44.53 -28.07
CA ALA A 69 18.58 -43.10 -27.87
C ALA A 69 17.31 -42.27 -28.06
N HIS A 70 16.51 -42.54 -29.09
CA HIS A 70 15.26 -41.82 -29.33
C HIS A 70 14.22 -42.10 -28.25
N LYS A 71 14.02 -43.38 -27.90
CA LYS A 71 13.10 -43.77 -26.82
C LYS A 71 13.48 -43.14 -25.47
N LYS A 72 14.77 -43.01 -25.17
CA LYS A 72 15.26 -42.32 -23.96
C LYS A 72 14.96 -40.82 -24.00
N SER A 73 15.22 -40.15 -25.13
CA SER A 73 14.93 -38.73 -25.31
C SER A 73 13.43 -38.41 -25.23
N MET A 74 12.57 -39.24 -25.82
CA MET A 74 11.11 -39.10 -25.73
C MET A 74 10.60 -39.27 -24.29
N LYS A 75 11.11 -40.27 -23.55
CA LYS A 75 10.78 -40.45 -22.12
C LYS A 75 11.20 -39.25 -21.26
N SER A 76 12.31 -38.60 -21.59
CA SER A 76 12.76 -37.38 -20.90
C SER A 76 11.91 -36.16 -21.25
N LEU A 77 11.47 -36.02 -22.49
CA LEU A 77 10.57 -34.94 -22.91
C LEU A 77 9.21 -35.04 -22.23
N ASN A 78 8.63 -36.24 -22.16
CA ASN A 78 7.33 -36.45 -21.51
C ASN A 78 7.38 -36.31 -19.98
N LYS A 79 8.56 -36.39 -19.36
CA LYS A 79 8.74 -36.16 -17.91
C LYS A 79 8.93 -34.68 -17.56
N ASN A 80 9.34 -33.84 -18.51
CA ASN A 80 9.64 -32.44 -18.25
C ASN A 80 8.43 -31.58 -18.64
N CYS A 81 7.72 -31.03 -17.64
CA CYS A 81 6.70 -30.02 -17.88
C CYS A 81 7.31 -28.80 -18.57
N SER A 82 6.59 -28.25 -19.56
CA SER A 82 6.97 -26.99 -20.19
C SER A 82 7.02 -25.88 -19.14
N VAL A 83 8.09 -25.07 -19.15
CA VAL A 83 8.24 -23.89 -18.29
C VAL A 83 7.05 -22.94 -18.45
N THR A 84 6.40 -22.93 -19.62
CA THR A 84 5.22 -22.09 -19.90
C THR A 84 4.02 -22.39 -19.00
N GLN A 85 3.91 -23.59 -18.40
CA GLN A 85 2.85 -23.89 -17.45
C GLN A 85 3.04 -23.19 -16.09
N PHE A 86 4.25 -22.68 -15.80
CA PHE A 86 4.53 -21.90 -14.60
C PHE A 86 4.45 -20.39 -14.84
N ILE A 87 4.20 -19.95 -16.07
CA ILE A 87 4.11 -18.54 -16.42
C ILE A 87 2.63 -18.17 -16.44
N THR A 88 2.16 -17.54 -15.36
CA THR A 88 0.85 -16.92 -15.32
C THR A 88 0.81 -15.78 -16.35
N PRO A 89 -0.19 -15.70 -17.23
CA PRO A 89 -0.29 -14.61 -18.19
C PRO A 89 -0.38 -13.25 -17.47
N GLU A 90 0.31 -12.26 -18.01
CA GLU A 90 0.50 -10.92 -17.42
C GLU A 90 -0.82 -10.25 -16.98
N ARG A 91 -1.89 -10.41 -17.78
CA ARG A 91 -3.22 -9.86 -17.47
C ARG A 91 -3.87 -10.45 -16.20
N GLU A 92 -3.55 -11.69 -15.85
CA GLU A 92 -4.08 -12.32 -14.62
C GLU A 92 -3.28 -11.89 -13.39
N LEU A 93 -1.98 -11.62 -13.55
CA LEU A 93 -1.14 -11.01 -12.51
C LEU A 93 -1.61 -9.60 -12.14
N ASP A 94 -2.06 -8.81 -13.13
CA ASP A 94 -2.64 -7.48 -12.89
C ASP A 94 -3.91 -7.55 -12.05
N LYS A 95 -4.81 -8.50 -12.35
CA LYS A 95 -6.05 -8.70 -11.58
C LYS A 95 -5.78 -9.13 -10.14
N ILE A 96 -4.82 -10.04 -9.94
CA ILE A 96 -4.43 -10.47 -8.59
C ILE A 96 -3.85 -9.27 -7.83
N SER A 97 -2.94 -8.52 -8.44
CA SER A 97 -2.34 -7.33 -7.82
C SER A 97 -3.39 -6.27 -7.48
N ALA A 98 -4.37 -6.05 -8.36
CA ALA A 98 -5.49 -5.15 -8.10
C ALA A 98 -6.34 -5.62 -6.93
N ALA A 99 -6.68 -6.92 -6.86
CA ALA A 99 -7.44 -7.49 -5.74
C ALA A 99 -6.70 -7.33 -4.41
N GLU A 100 -5.40 -7.59 -4.39
CA GLU A 100 -4.57 -7.39 -3.20
C GLU A 100 -4.50 -5.91 -2.79
N CYS A 101 -4.32 -5.00 -3.73
CA CYS A 101 -4.40 -3.55 -3.46
C CYS A 101 -5.74 -3.14 -2.87
N VAL A 102 -6.86 -3.69 -3.39
CA VAL A 102 -8.20 -3.41 -2.87
C VAL A 102 -8.37 -3.96 -1.45
N LEU A 103 -7.89 -5.16 -1.16
CA LEU A 103 -7.92 -5.73 0.19
C LEU A 103 -7.13 -4.87 1.19
N VAL A 104 -5.93 -4.41 0.79
CA VAL A 104 -5.11 -3.53 1.62
C VAL A 104 -5.78 -2.17 1.80
N PHE A 105 -6.35 -1.59 0.75
CA PHE A 105 -7.07 -0.33 0.84
C PHE A 105 -8.28 -0.42 1.77
N HIS A 106 -9.05 -1.51 1.70
CA HIS A 106 -10.14 -1.79 2.64
C HIS A 106 -9.62 -1.87 4.08
N GLY A 107 -8.54 -2.62 4.31
CA GLY A 107 -7.92 -2.71 5.64
C GLY A 107 -7.48 -1.35 6.19
N VAL A 108 -6.83 -0.52 5.37
CA VAL A 108 -6.41 0.84 5.76
C VAL A 108 -7.62 1.72 6.05
N LYS A 109 -8.65 1.70 5.20
CA LYS A 109 -9.86 2.53 5.33
C LYS A 109 -10.62 2.23 6.63
N HIS A 110 -10.65 0.97 7.05
CA HIS A 110 -11.38 0.54 8.24
C HIS A 110 -10.48 0.33 9.47
N GLY A 111 -9.19 0.67 9.38
CA GLY A 111 -8.25 0.56 10.50
C GLY A 111 -7.97 -0.88 10.95
N HIS A 112 -8.09 -1.85 10.04
CA HIS A 112 -7.75 -3.23 10.34
C HIS A 112 -6.24 -3.41 10.52
N SER A 113 -5.86 -4.31 11.43
CA SER A 113 -4.47 -4.66 11.65
C SER A 113 -3.90 -5.38 10.43
N TYR A 114 -2.67 -5.05 10.03
CA TYR A 114 -1.99 -5.85 9.00
C TYR A 114 -1.75 -7.30 9.45
N ARG A 115 -1.71 -7.58 10.76
CA ARG A 115 -1.61 -8.94 11.30
C ARG A 115 -2.84 -9.79 11.01
N SER A 116 -4.03 -9.19 10.94
CA SER A 116 -5.24 -9.92 10.53
C SER A 116 -5.30 -10.17 9.03
N GLN A 117 -4.35 -9.65 8.25
CA GLN A 117 -4.36 -9.88 6.82
C GLN A 117 -4.00 -11.33 6.48
N ASP A 118 -3.09 -11.96 7.23
CA ASP A 118 -2.73 -13.36 7.01
C ASP A 118 -3.95 -14.27 7.16
N CYS A 119 -4.71 -14.13 8.25
CA CYS A 119 -5.94 -14.90 8.43
C CYS A 119 -7.04 -14.54 7.42
N THR A 120 -7.06 -13.29 6.93
CA THR A 120 -8.01 -12.87 5.87
C THR A 120 -7.72 -13.57 4.55
N VAL A 121 -6.45 -13.70 4.16
CA VAL A 121 -6.06 -14.40 2.93
C VAL A 121 -6.40 -15.88 3.03
N ASP A 122 -6.12 -16.52 4.17
CA ASP A 122 -6.48 -17.91 4.38
C ASP A 122 -7.99 -18.12 4.34
N LEU A 123 -8.77 -17.24 4.99
CA LEU A 123 -10.22 -17.26 4.94
C LEU A 123 -10.76 -17.14 3.51
N ILE A 124 -10.22 -16.21 2.70
CA ILE A 124 -10.62 -16.04 1.29
C ILE A 124 -10.39 -17.33 0.50
N ARG A 125 -9.25 -18.00 0.72
CA ARG A 125 -8.94 -19.26 0.04
C ARG A 125 -9.87 -20.40 0.47
N THR A 126 -10.28 -20.42 1.73
CA THR A 126 -11.24 -21.41 2.26
C THR A 126 -12.65 -21.17 1.76
N ILE A 127 -13.15 -19.93 1.81
CA ILE A 127 -14.49 -19.58 1.33
C ILE A 127 -14.63 -19.84 -0.17
N PHE A 128 -13.59 -19.52 -0.95
CA PHE A 128 -13.57 -19.65 -2.40
C PHE A 128 -12.67 -20.79 -2.88
N GLU A 129 -12.81 -21.96 -2.28
CA GLU A 129 -11.93 -23.11 -2.54
C GLU A 129 -11.90 -23.55 -4.02
N SER A 130 -13.01 -23.44 -4.74
CA SER A 130 -13.09 -23.79 -6.18
C SER A 130 -12.39 -22.77 -7.09
N SER A 131 -12.05 -21.58 -6.59
CA SER A 131 -11.47 -20.49 -7.39
C SER A 131 -9.95 -20.57 -7.43
N SER A 132 -9.40 -20.80 -8.63
CA SER A 132 -7.95 -20.69 -8.88
C SER A 132 -7.44 -19.28 -8.59
N PHE A 133 -8.24 -18.26 -8.90
CA PHE A 133 -7.94 -16.85 -8.62
C PHE A 133 -7.77 -16.58 -7.13
N ALA A 134 -8.70 -17.05 -6.30
CA ALA A 134 -8.64 -16.86 -4.84
C ALA A 134 -7.41 -17.56 -4.23
N LYS A 135 -7.08 -18.76 -4.73
CA LYS A 135 -5.87 -19.50 -4.35
C LYS A 135 -4.57 -18.73 -4.68
N SER A 136 -4.58 -17.93 -5.74
CA SER A 136 -3.43 -17.12 -6.15
C SER A 136 -3.21 -15.84 -5.33
N ILE A 137 -4.21 -15.35 -4.59
CA ILE A 137 -4.05 -14.20 -3.70
C ILE A 137 -3.08 -14.57 -2.58
N SER A 138 -2.02 -13.79 -2.38
CA SER A 138 -0.92 -14.08 -1.43
C SER A 138 -0.49 -12.83 -0.66
N CYS A 139 -1.46 -12.00 -0.26
CA CYS A 139 -1.21 -10.73 0.41
C CYS A 139 -1.27 -10.84 1.94
N GLY A 140 -0.26 -11.46 2.53
CA GLY A 140 -0.08 -11.47 3.99
C GLY A 140 0.39 -10.14 4.57
N GLU A 141 0.68 -10.09 5.88
CA GLU A 141 1.05 -8.87 6.63
C GLU A 141 2.15 -8.05 5.93
N THR A 142 3.26 -8.72 5.57
CA THR A 142 4.43 -8.05 5.01
C THR A 142 4.13 -7.41 3.66
N LYS A 143 3.37 -8.10 2.81
CA LYS A 143 2.97 -7.61 1.48
C LYS A 143 1.96 -6.48 1.63
N ALA A 144 1.00 -6.62 2.53
CA ALA A 144 0.00 -5.59 2.83
C ALA A 144 0.66 -4.29 3.29
N ARG A 145 1.61 -4.38 4.23
CA ARG A 145 2.40 -3.23 4.68
C ARG A 145 3.19 -2.60 3.54
N ALA A 146 3.82 -3.41 2.68
CA ALA A 146 4.56 -2.92 1.53
C ALA A 146 3.65 -2.19 0.54
N ILE A 147 2.48 -2.76 0.20
CA ILE A 147 1.49 -2.13 -0.67
C ILE A 147 1.00 -0.81 -0.07
N ALA A 148 0.64 -0.80 1.22
CA ALA A 148 0.17 0.41 1.88
C ALA A 148 1.23 1.53 1.85
N CYS A 149 2.47 1.22 2.26
CA CYS A 149 3.51 2.23 2.43
C CYS A 149 4.25 2.61 1.14
N LYS A 150 4.34 1.71 0.15
CA LYS A 150 5.16 1.90 -1.06
C LYS A 150 4.33 2.07 -2.32
N VAL A 151 3.05 1.73 -2.31
CA VAL A 151 2.16 1.86 -3.46
C VAL A 151 1.03 2.86 -3.15
N LEU A 152 0.13 2.51 -2.23
CA LEU A 152 -1.07 3.31 -1.96
C LEU A 152 -0.73 4.69 -1.37
N GLY A 153 0.11 4.74 -0.34
CA GLY A 153 0.53 5.99 0.30
C GLY A 153 1.10 7.00 -0.71
N PRO A 154 2.19 6.65 -1.42
CA PRO A 154 2.76 7.53 -2.45
C PRO A 154 1.77 7.91 -3.55
N TYR A 155 0.93 6.97 -4.01
CA TYR A 155 -0.08 7.24 -5.03
C TYR A 155 -1.09 8.30 -4.59
N PHE A 156 -1.69 8.16 -3.41
CA PHE A 156 -2.65 9.14 -2.89
C PHE A 156 -1.99 10.47 -2.56
N THR A 157 -0.74 10.46 -2.06
CA THR A 157 0.02 11.71 -1.90
C THR A 157 0.18 12.41 -3.24
N THR A 158 0.62 11.71 -4.30
CA THR A 158 0.76 12.31 -5.65
C THR A 158 -0.53 12.92 -6.16
N ILE A 159 -1.69 12.26 -5.97
CA ILE A 159 -3.00 12.82 -6.34
C ILE A 159 -3.23 14.18 -5.66
N ILE A 160 -2.96 14.27 -4.36
CA ILE A 160 -3.12 15.52 -3.59
C ILE A 160 -2.14 16.57 -4.08
N ILE A 161 -0.88 16.21 -4.32
CA ILE A 161 0.15 17.14 -4.81
C ILE A 161 -0.23 17.69 -6.19
N ASP A 162 -0.64 16.83 -7.13
CA ASP A 162 -0.99 17.22 -8.50
C ASP A 162 -2.21 18.15 -8.54
N ASP A 163 -3.19 17.90 -7.67
CA ASP A 163 -4.37 18.75 -7.54
C ASP A 163 -4.02 20.10 -6.86
N LEU A 164 -3.23 20.06 -5.79
CA LEU A 164 -2.73 21.26 -5.10
C LEU A 164 -1.87 22.15 -6.02
N LEU A 165 -1.06 21.58 -6.91
CA LEU A 165 -0.25 22.35 -7.87
C LEU A 165 -1.08 23.16 -8.87
N LYS A 166 -2.34 22.76 -9.10
CA LYS A 166 -3.30 23.53 -9.92
C LYS A 166 -3.95 24.66 -9.11
N ALA A 167 -3.99 24.54 -7.79
CA ALA A 167 -4.57 25.53 -6.92
C ALA A 167 -3.69 26.79 -6.85
N ARG A 168 -4.34 27.96 -6.91
CA ARG A 168 -3.64 29.24 -6.78
C ARG A 168 -3.13 29.49 -5.36
N PHE A 169 -3.89 29.08 -4.36
CA PHE A 169 -3.62 29.38 -2.96
C PHE A 169 -3.84 28.15 -2.09
N TYR A 170 -3.05 28.04 -1.02
CA TYR A 170 -3.20 26.97 -0.04
C TYR A 170 -2.86 27.45 1.36
N SER A 171 -3.36 26.72 2.35
CA SER A 171 -2.97 26.84 3.74
C SER A 171 -2.17 25.60 4.15
N LEU A 172 -1.14 25.81 4.96
CA LEU A 172 -0.33 24.74 5.54
C LEU A 172 -0.66 24.62 7.02
N SER A 173 -0.75 23.40 7.53
CA SER A 173 -0.84 23.14 8.95
C SER A 173 0.16 22.08 9.35
N GLY A 174 0.79 22.25 10.50
CA GLY A 174 1.72 21.28 11.04
C GLY A 174 1.80 21.38 12.54
N ASP A 175 1.96 20.24 13.20
CA ASP A 175 2.08 20.16 14.66
C ASP A 175 3.08 19.05 15.02
N ALA A 176 3.69 19.15 16.20
CA ALA A 176 4.64 18.17 16.68
C ALA A 176 3.92 17.04 17.43
N SER A 177 4.00 15.82 16.90
CA SER A 177 3.53 14.62 17.59
C SER A 177 4.69 13.84 18.19
N ASN A 178 4.55 13.40 19.44
CA ASN A 178 5.51 12.50 20.09
C ASN A 178 5.01 11.05 19.96
N LYS A 179 5.89 10.13 19.56
CA LYS A 179 5.66 8.67 19.65
C LYS A 179 6.89 7.98 20.23
N GLY A 180 6.88 7.77 21.55
CA GLY A 180 8.05 7.31 22.28
C GLY A 180 9.16 8.38 22.23
N SER A 181 10.37 7.97 21.83
CA SER A 181 11.50 8.89 21.61
C SER A 181 11.51 9.57 20.23
N CYS A 182 10.61 9.16 19.32
CA CYS A 182 10.52 9.75 18.00
C CYS A 182 9.55 10.92 18.01
N LYS A 183 10.00 12.03 17.42
CA LYS A 183 9.20 13.23 17.25
C LYS A 183 8.96 13.45 15.77
N THR A 184 7.68 13.60 15.43
CA THR A 184 7.21 13.62 14.05
C THR A 184 6.36 14.85 13.82
N PHE A 185 6.62 15.55 12.72
CA PHE A 185 5.88 16.70 12.23
C PHE A 185 5.07 16.29 11.00
N PRO A 186 3.78 15.91 11.17
CA PRO A 186 2.84 15.86 10.05
C PRO A 186 2.63 17.25 9.45
N PHE A 187 2.70 17.34 8.12
CA PHE A 187 2.31 18.52 7.36
C PHE A 187 1.08 18.22 6.53
N ALA A 188 0.02 18.98 6.79
CA ALA A 188 -1.24 18.92 6.07
C ALA A 188 -1.48 20.22 5.30
N VAL A 189 -2.20 20.09 4.20
CA VAL A 189 -2.59 21.20 3.34
C VAL A 189 -4.10 21.27 3.25
N GLN A 190 -4.61 22.49 3.09
CA GLN A 190 -5.98 22.74 2.70
C GLN A 190 -5.97 23.75 1.55
N TYR A 191 -6.77 23.49 0.53
CA TYR A 191 -6.82 24.29 -0.69
C TYR A 191 -8.18 24.14 -1.37
N PHE A 192 -8.43 24.94 -2.40
CA PHE A 192 -9.65 24.84 -3.19
C PHE A 192 -9.35 24.14 -4.51
N SER A 193 -9.97 22.99 -4.72
CA SER A 193 -9.93 22.21 -5.96
C SER A 193 -11.19 22.48 -6.80
N GLU A 194 -11.30 21.84 -7.95
CA GLU A 194 -12.50 21.91 -8.81
C GLU A 194 -13.77 21.38 -8.11
N ILE A 195 -13.62 20.49 -7.14
CA ILE A 195 -14.72 19.90 -6.37
C ILE A 195 -15.00 20.61 -5.03
N GLY A 196 -14.26 21.68 -4.73
CA GLY A 196 -14.42 22.48 -3.51
C GLY A 196 -13.23 22.38 -2.55
N VAL A 197 -13.49 22.51 -1.25
CA VAL A 197 -12.44 22.52 -0.22
C VAL A 197 -11.83 21.12 -0.08
N SER A 198 -10.57 20.99 -0.48
CA SER A 198 -9.78 19.78 -0.39
C SER A 198 -8.78 19.87 0.76
N ARG A 199 -8.51 18.72 1.39
CA ARG A 199 -7.54 18.59 2.48
C ARG A 199 -6.72 17.34 2.26
N GLY A 200 -5.45 17.40 2.63
CA GLY A 200 -4.56 16.27 2.44
C GLY A 200 -3.36 16.33 3.36
N LEU A 201 -2.89 15.16 3.80
CA LEU A 201 -1.64 15.01 4.50
C LEU A 201 -0.54 14.72 3.49
N ILE A 202 0.49 15.57 3.45
CA ILE A 202 1.47 15.55 2.36
C ILE A 202 2.84 15.02 2.81
N GLU A 203 3.19 15.15 4.08
CA GLU A 203 4.50 14.71 4.58
C GLU A 203 4.50 14.41 6.08
N PHE A 204 5.38 13.51 6.49
CA PHE A 204 5.79 13.32 7.88
C PHE A 204 7.30 13.49 8.02
N ILE A 205 7.74 14.51 8.74
CA ILE A 205 9.16 14.73 9.01
C ILE A 205 9.49 14.29 10.43
N ASN A 206 10.45 13.38 10.59
CA ASN A 206 11.01 13.08 11.90
C ASN A 206 12.17 14.03 12.19
N ASP A 207 12.03 14.88 13.20
CA ASP A 207 13.06 15.80 13.67
C ASP A 207 12.90 15.98 15.18
N SER A 208 14.00 15.88 15.92
CA SER A 208 14.00 16.08 17.37
C SER A 208 14.08 17.55 17.77
N ASN A 209 14.41 18.46 16.83
CA ASN A 209 14.62 19.87 17.12
C ASN A 209 13.33 20.68 16.97
N GLU A 210 12.88 21.27 18.07
CA GLU A 210 11.64 22.07 18.14
C GLU A 210 11.88 23.58 18.10
N ILE A 211 13.05 24.01 17.63
CA ILE A 211 13.32 25.44 17.52
C ILE A 211 12.63 25.95 16.25
N ALA A 212 12.05 27.15 16.32
CA ALA A 212 11.28 27.76 15.24
C ALA A 212 12.01 27.72 13.88
N VAL A 213 13.33 27.96 13.87
CA VAL A 213 14.17 27.92 12.66
C VAL A 213 14.19 26.52 12.02
N ASN A 214 14.28 25.45 12.81
CA ASN A 214 14.30 24.08 12.30
C ASN A 214 12.95 23.70 11.69
N ILE A 215 11.86 24.04 12.36
CA ILE A 215 10.50 23.79 11.86
C ILE A 215 10.27 24.57 10.56
N PHE A 216 10.67 25.85 10.53
CA PHE A 216 10.63 26.67 9.31
C PHE A 216 11.44 26.02 8.17
N ASN A 217 12.67 25.57 8.43
CA ASN A 217 13.48 24.89 7.42
C ASN A 217 12.84 23.60 6.92
N ASN A 218 12.16 22.85 7.80
CA ASN A 218 11.43 21.66 7.42
C ASN A 218 10.22 22.00 6.53
N ILE A 219 9.50 23.09 6.82
CA ILE A 219 8.43 23.61 5.95
C ILE A 219 9.00 23.97 4.56
N CYS A 220 10.11 24.72 4.52
CA CYS A 220 10.77 25.07 3.25
C CYS A 220 11.19 23.82 2.46
N LYS A 221 11.76 22.80 3.12
CA LYS A 221 12.09 21.52 2.46
C LYS A 221 10.87 20.83 1.85
N VAL A 222 9.72 20.85 2.52
CA VAL A 222 8.47 20.28 1.98
C VAL A 222 8.00 21.05 0.76
N ILE A 223 8.00 22.38 0.84
CA ILE A 223 7.63 23.28 -0.25
C ILE A 223 8.54 23.05 -1.46
N ASP A 224 9.85 22.97 -1.26
CA ASP A 224 10.83 22.74 -2.31
C ASP A 224 10.71 21.33 -2.91
N LYS A 225 10.53 20.30 -2.06
CA LYS A 225 10.37 18.90 -2.48
C LYS A 225 9.22 18.74 -3.46
N TYR A 226 8.08 19.36 -3.18
CA TYR A 226 6.88 19.29 -4.01
C TYR A 226 6.72 20.46 -4.99
N LYS A 227 7.69 21.37 -5.02
CA LYS A 227 7.73 22.55 -5.90
C LYS A 227 6.52 23.47 -5.75
N PHE A 228 6.02 23.61 -4.52
CA PHE A 228 4.99 24.58 -4.23
C PHE A 228 5.56 26.00 -4.25
N LYS A 229 4.73 26.95 -4.64
CA LYS A 229 5.10 28.36 -4.54
C LYS A 229 4.86 28.84 -3.12
N LEU A 230 5.91 29.31 -2.44
CA LEU A 230 5.79 29.87 -1.10
C LEU A 230 4.89 31.12 -1.08
N GLU A 231 4.93 31.93 -2.14
CA GLU A 231 4.05 33.10 -2.33
C GLU A 231 2.56 32.78 -2.37
N ASN A 232 2.18 31.52 -2.61
CA ASN A 232 0.79 31.07 -2.63
C ASN A 232 0.28 30.60 -1.26
N LEU A 233 1.15 30.59 -0.24
CA LEU A 233 0.80 30.21 1.12
C LEU A 233 -0.02 31.33 1.78
N THR A 234 -1.27 31.04 2.08
CA THR A 234 -2.21 32.04 2.63
C THR A 234 -2.33 31.99 4.14
N SER A 235 -2.14 30.82 4.77
CA SER A 235 -2.15 30.71 6.22
C SER A 235 -1.28 29.57 6.72
N PHE A 236 -0.79 29.73 7.95
CA PHE A 236 -0.07 28.70 8.70
C PHE A 236 -0.83 28.35 9.97
N GLY A 237 -1.20 27.07 10.10
CA GLY A 237 -1.93 26.53 11.25
C GLY A 237 -1.05 25.66 12.14
N SER A 238 -1.05 25.89 13.45
CA SER A 238 -0.30 25.09 14.41
C SER A 238 -0.81 25.29 15.84
N ASP A 239 -0.20 24.63 16.83
CA ASP A 239 -0.46 24.91 18.23
C ASP A 239 -0.03 26.35 18.60
N ASN A 240 -0.72 26.96 19.57
CA ASN A 240 -0.50 28.35 19.99
C ASN A 240 0.78 28.56 20.83
N THR A 241 1.82 27.73 20.68
CA THR A 241 3.07 27.87 21.44
C THR A 241 3.89 29.07 20.98
N ASN A 242 4.80 29.54 21.85
CA ASN A 242 5.75 30.61 21.51
C ASN A 242 6.65 30.24 20.34
N VAL A 243 6.98 28.96 20.16
CA VAL A 243 7.78 28.49 19.02
C VAL A 243 7.03 28.75 17.70
N ASN A 244 5.73 28.46 17.65
CA ASN A 244 4.95 28.57 16.43
C ASN A 244 4.43 29.99 16.18
N PHE A 245 4.04 30.73 17.23
CA PHE A 245 3.37 32.03 17.10
C PHE A 245 3.87 33.14 18.03
N GLY A 246 5.04 32.97 18.65
CA GLY A 246 5.70 34.01 19.44
C GLY A 246 5.87 35.33 18.68
N LYS A 247 5.76 36.45 19.42
CA LYS A 247 5.70 37.81 18.84
C LYS A 247 6.95 38.21 18.07
N ASN A 248 8.14 37.86 18.56
CA ASN A 248 9.42 38.35 18.04
C ASN A 248 10.13 37.34 17.13
N HIS A 249 10.08 36.05 17.50
CA HIS A 249 10.76 35.00 16.77
C HIS A 249 9.98 33.70 16.90
N SER A 250 9.38 33.28 15.80
CA SER A 250 8.54 32.08 15.72
C SER A 250 8.44 31.59 14.29
N VAL A 251 7.93 30.37 14.10
CA VAL A 251 7.69 29.80 12.75
C VAL A 251 6.82 30.75 11.92
N PHE A 252 5.76 31.29 12.52
CA PHE A 252 4.89 32.25 11.87
C PHE A 252 5.63 33.53 11.46
N GLN A 253 6.45 34.11 12.34
CA GLN A 253 7.20 35.33 12.01
C GLN A 253 8.19 35.08 10.86
N LEU A 254 8.93 33.96 10.91
CA LEU A 254 9.86 33.57 9.84
C LEU A 254 9.15 33.37 8.48
N LEU A 255 7.96 32.77 8.49
CA LEU A 255 7.13 32.64 7.28
C LEU A 255 6.58 34.00 6.82
N LYS A 256 6.16 34.87 7.75
CA LYS A 256 5.59 36.20 7.46
C LYS A 256 6.61 37.14 6.82
N GLU A 257 7.88 37.02 7.19
CA GLU A 257 9.00 37.72 6.54
C GLU A 257 9.13 37.36 5.05
N LYS A 258 8.80 36.11 4.68
CA LYS A 258 8.81 35.64 3.29
C LYS A 258 7.47 35.86 2.57
N VAL A 259 6.37 35.84 3.31
CA VAL A 259 5.00 35.91 2.79
C VAL A 259 4.19 36.94 3.59
N SER A 260 4.23 38.19 3.14
CA SER A 260 3.66 39.33 3.88
C SER A 260 2.15 39.25 4.10
N HIS A 261 1.40 38.49 3.28
CA HIS A 261 -0.06 38.32 3.42
C HIS A 261 -0.47 37.10 4.26
N LEU A 262 0.50 36.37 4.85
CA LEU A 262 0.22 35.16 5.62
C LEU A 262 -0.71 35.41 6.81
N LEU A 263 -1.75 34.60 6.94
CA LEU A 263 -2.71 34.64 8.03
C LEU A 263 -2.37 33.61 9.11
N LYS A 264 -2.67 33.97 10.35
CA LYS A 264 -2.45 33.13 11.52
C LYS A 264 -3.59 32.12 11.66
N GLY A 265 -3.26 30.82 11.70
CA GLY A 265 -4.22 29.74 11.96
C GLY A 265 -4.05 29.18 13.37
N ASP A 266 -4.52 29.91 14.38
CA ASP A 266 -4.46 29.43 15.76
C ASP A 266 -5.25 28.12 15.94
N CYS A 267 -4.73 27.21 16.77
CA CYS A 267 -5.41 25.97 17.11
C CYS A 267 -6.55 26.23 18.09
N TYR A 268 -7.79 26.22 17.60
CA TYR A 268 -8.97 26.39 18.43
C TYR A 268 -9.09 25.34 19.54
N CYS A 269 -8.65 24.10 19.30
CA CYS A 269 -8.63 23.06 20.33
C CYS A 269 -7.73 23.45 21.50
N HIS A 270 -6.56 24.04 21.21
CA HIS A 270 -5.64 24.50 22.24
C HIS A 270 -6.20 25.74 22.98
N VAL A 271 -6.82 26.67 22.26
CA VAL A 271 -7.49 27.83 22.89
C VAL A 271 -8.59 27.37 23.85
N LEU A 272 -9.44 26.44 23.41
CA LEU A 272 -10.51 25.89 24.24
C LEU A 272 -9.95 25.13 25.46
N HIS A 273 -8.93 24.29 25.25
CA HIS A 273 -8.26 23.56 26.32
C HIS A 273 -7.69 24.52 27.37
N ASN A 274 -6.95 25.55 26.95
CA ASN A 274 -6.37 26.52 27.89
C ASN A 274 -7.44 27.29 28.65
N ALA A 275 -8.54 27.68 27.99
CA ALA A 275 -9.64 28.35 28.65
C ALA A 275 -10.28 27.47 29.73
N VAL A 276 -10.49 26.17 29.45
CA VAL A 276 -11.00 25.20 30.42
C VAL A 276 -10.00 24.98 31.55
N HIS A 277 -8.72 24.85 31.25
CA HIS A 277 -7.66 24.65 32.26
C HIS A 277 -7.57 25.84 33.21
N THR A 278 -7.56 27.07 32.69
CA THR A 278 -7.57 28.27 33.54
C THR A 278 -8.82 28.34 34.41
N ALA A 279 -10.00 28.04 33.86
CA ALA A 279 -11.22 27.99 34.65
C ALA A 279 -11.18 26.90 35.73
N HIS A 280 -10.52 25.77 35.47
CA HIS A 280 -10.31 24.69 36.44
C HIS A 280 -9.36 25.12 37.56
N ASP A 281 -8.25 25.80 37.24
CA ASP A 281 -7.29 26.29 38.24
C ASP A 281 -7.91 27.29 39.23
N ASP A 282 -8.96 28.01 38.80
CA ASP A 282 -9.71 28.94 39.65
C ASP A 282 -10.74 28.24 40.56
N LEU A 283 -11.00 26.94 40.37
CA LEU A 283 -11.93 26.21 41.23
C LEU A 283 -11.28 25.91 42.60
N PRO A 284 -12.04 26.02 43.70
CA PRO A 284 -11.53 25.69 45.04
C PRO A 284 -11.32 24.19 45.25
N ILE A 285 -11.71 23.37 44.27
CA ILE A 285 -11.70 21.91 44.33
C ILE A 285 -11.03 21.42 43.05
N ASP A 286 -10.03 20.55 43.23
CA ASP A 286 -9.39 19.83 42.15
C ASP A 286 -10.30 18.67 41.69
N ILE A 287 -11.20 18.99 40.76
CA ILE A 287 -12.17 18.05 40.20
C ILE A 287 -11.42 16.91 39.48
N GLU A 288 -10.30 17.21 38.84
CA GLU A 288 -9.47 16.23 38.14
C GLU A 288 -8.96 15.15 39.10
N THR A 289 -8.31 15.55 40.20
CA THR A 289 -7.83 14.61 41.21
C THR A 289 -8.95 13.76 41.78
N ILE A 290 -10.15 14.34 41.98
CA ILE A 290 -11.31 13.60 42.47
C ILE A 290 -11.74 12.54 41.45
N LEU A 291 -11.89 12.90 40.17
CA LEU A 291 -12.27 11.97 39.10
C LEU A 291 -11.23 10.86 38.91
N CYS A 292 -9.94 11.20 38.92
CA CYS A 292 -8.84 10.25 38.83
C CYS A 292 -8.82 9.27 40.02
N LYS A 293 -9.08 9.76 41.24
CA LYS A 293 -9.19 8.90 42.44
C LYS A 293 -10.41 8.01 42.42
N LEU A 294 -11.58 8.53 42.03
CA LEU A 294 -12.81 7.75 41.87
C LEU A 294 -12.61 6.63 40.85
N TYR A 295 -12.07 6.96 39.67
CA TYR A 295 -11.75 5.96 38.66
C TYR A 295 -10.78 4.91 39.19
N SER A 296 -9.67 5.33 39.79
CA SER A 296 -8.67 4.41 40.36
C SER A 296 -9.26 3.52 41.45
N TYR A 297 -10.22 4.02 42.22
CA TYR A 297 -10.91 3.27 43.27
C TYR A 297 -11.79 2.16 42.69
N PHE A 298 -12.56 2.43 41.64
CA PHE A 298 -13.47 1.44 41.04
C PHE A 298 -12.74 0.50 40.06
N SER A 299 -11.91 1.03 39.17
CA SER A 299 -11.21 0.26 38.12
C SER A 299 -10.31 -0.86 38.64
N ARG A 300 -9.79 -0.74 39.86
CA ARG A 300 -8.87 -1.71 40.46
C ARG A 300 -9.57 -2.87 41.20
N SER A 301 -10.90 -2.90 41.24
CA SER A 301 -11.64 -3.92 42.01
C SER A 301 -12.93 -4.33 41.31
N ALA A 302 -12.97 -5.59 40.84
CA ALA A 302 -14.15 -6.18 40.22
C ALA A 302 -15.39 -6.07 41.13
N LYS A 303 -15.23 -6.34 42.44
CA LYS A 303 -16.33 -6.21 43.42
C LYS A 303 -16.88 -4.78 43.51
N ARG A 304 -16.02 -3.77 43.55
CA ARG A 304 -16.47 -2.37 43.59
C ARG A 304 -17.15 -1.95 42.28
N MET A 305 -16.69 -2.49 41.16
CA MET A 305 -17.31 -2.26 39.86
C MET A 305 -18.71 -2.87 39.77
N GLU A 306 -18.89 -4.11 40.24
CA GLU A 306 -20.23 -4.74 40.29
C GLU A 306 -21.18 -3.97 41.21
N ASN A 307 -20.73 -3.59 42.41
CA ASN A 307 -21.55 -2.76 43.30
C ASN A 307 -21.92 -1.41 42.66
N LEU A 308 -21.04 -0.81 41.87
CA LEU A 308 -21.33 0.44 41.16
C LEU A 308 -22.43 0.22 40.10
N LYS A 309 -22.38 -0.89 39.36
CA LYS A 309 -23.41 -1.24 38.36
C LYS A 309 -24.81 -1.33 38.98
N GLU A 310 -24.92 -1.94 40.16
CA GLU A 310 -26.21 -2.04 40.88
C GLU A 310 -26.87 -0.66 41.09
N TYR A 311 -26.08 0.39 41.35
CA TYR A 311 -26.61 1.76 41.47
C TYR A 311 -27.07 2.32 40.12
N PHE A 312 -26.35 2.06 39.04
CA PHE A 312 -26.73 2.48 37.68
C PHE A 312 -28.03 1.81 37.24
N ASP A 313 -28.16 0.51 37.50
CA ASP A 313 -29.38 -0.25 37.26
C ASP A 313 -30.55 0.31 38.08
N PHE A 314 -30.31 0.65 39.35
CA PHE A 314 -31.31 1.28 40.21
C PHE A 314 -31.81 2.63 39.67
N VAL A 315 -30.91 3.49 39.15
CA VAL A 315 -31.30 4.78 38.56
C VAL A 315 -31.72 4.69 37.09
N GLN A 316 -31.77 3.48 36.52
CA GLN A 316 -32.13 3.21 35.12
C GLN A 316 -31.28 3.99 34.11
N VAL A 317 -29.98 4.13 34.42
CA VAL A 317 -29.00 4.70 33.50
C VAL A 317 -28.10 3.58 33.01
N ASP A 318 -27.97 3.45 31.69
CA ASP A 318 -27.10 2.44 31.10
C ASP A 318 -25.68 2.58 31.65
N PHE A 319 -25.17 1.49 32.24
CA PHE A 319 -23.79 1.44 32.72
C PHE A 319 -22.83 1.37 31.53
N GLN A 320 -22.50 2.53 30.98
CA GLN A 320 -21.38 2.64 30.06
C GLN A 320 -20.14 2.94 30.89
N VAL A 321 -19.22 1.97 30.98
CA VAL A 321 -17.79 2.26 31.22
C VAL A 321 -17.22 2.96 29.97
N SER A 322 -17.93 3.93 29.41
CA SER A 322 -17.46 4.68 28.28
C SER A 322 -16.38 5.59 28.81
N CYS A 323 -15.13 5.16 28.65
CA CYS A 323 -14.04 5.85 27.96
C CYS A 323 -13.74 7.32 28.32
N PHE A 324 -14.46 7.97 29.23
CA PHE A 324 -14.33 9.41 29.49
C PHE A 324 -12.98 9.68 30.13
N ILE A 325 -12.58 8.85 31.10
CA ILE A 325 -11.28 8.97 31.77
C ILE A 325 -10.16 8.27 31.00
N GLU A 326 -10.42 7.13 30.35
CA GLU A 326 -9.42 6.50 29.46
C GLU A 326 -9.05 7.39 28.26
N ASN A 327 -10.01 8.14 27.69
CA ASN A 327 -9.74 9.07 26.59
C ASN A 327 -9.08 10.36 27.09
N MET A 328 -9.40 10.83 28.30
CA MET A 328 -8.66 11.92 28.95
C MET A 328 -7.18 11.54 28.99
N THR A 329 -6.81 10.40 29.59
CA THR A 329 -5.40 10.01 29.76
C THR A 329 -4.60 9.62 28.50
N LYS A 330 -5.21 9.52 27.32
CA LYS A 330 -4.54 8.98 26.10
C LYS A 330 -4.24 10.03 25.02
N ILE A 331 -4.94 11.16 24.99
CA ILE A 331 -4.65 12.26 24.05
C ILE A 331 -3.84 13.30 24.81
N ARG A 332 -2.68 13.72 24.28
CA ARG A 332 -1.75 14.67 24.94
C ARG A 332 -2.41 15.96 25.47
N TRP A 333 -3.49 16.39 24.84
CA TRP A 333 -4.25 17.61 25.17
C TRP A 333 -5.43 17.36 26.12
N THR A 334 -5.68 16.10 26.50
CA THR A 334 -6.65 15.72 27.52
C THR A 334 -6.02 14.90 28.65
N ASP A 335 -4.74 14.51 28.49
CA ASP A 335 -3.92 13.85 29.49
C ASP A 335 -3.41 14.97 30.40
N TYR A 336 -4.26 15.34 31.36
CA TYR A 336 -3.90 16.21 32.46
C TYR A 336 -2.96 15.42 33.37
N LYS A 337 -1.66 15.50 33.08
CA LYS A 337 -0.61 15.00 33.97
C LYS A 337 0.24 16.19 34.38
N THR A 338 0.11 16.55 35.65
CA THR A 338 1.11 17.28 36.43
C THR A 338 2.50 16.71 36.25
#